data_AF-A0A7R7TEJ4-F1
#
_entry.id   AF-A0A7R7TEJ4-F1
#
_cell.length_a   1.000
_cell.length_b   1.000
_cell.length_c   1.000
_cell.angle_alpha   90.00
_cell.angle_beta   90.00
_cell.angle_gamma   90.00
#
_symmetry.space_group_name_H-M   'P 1'
#
loop_
_entity.id
_entity.type
_entity.pdbx_description
1 polymer ?
#
loop_
_entity_poly.entity_id
_entity_poly.type
_entity_poly.pdbx_seq_one_letter_code
_entity_poly.pdbx_strand_id
1 'polypeptide(L)'
;MDVPAFRERLLRLAPKDPLVLAVSGGGDSVALALLVKEAGRQAVVAHLDHGLRPESPLDQAFVRALAERLGFPFFTERVEVARIAQARGENLEAVAREVRYAFLHRVAREVGARAILTAHTLDDQAETVLLQLLQGTARATGIREREGIVVRPLLAHTREELRAYLRARGEAWREDPTNQDPALDRNFLRLFVFPLLEERFPAAKRALARFAEARAEEEGVLERQAEARLLPDPRFFVPAFRAAPLLEAPLAVRRRALRRLLEKLGLRPEARLVLLLEEALRGRPQTLPGGVLARRKGGTLFLLPPRPRLPLPPGFRRPAPGDYLERPSGRKRLVDFLAEKGVPRELKPLWPVRAEGSRVMEVLGLYPPPPEEAHMAEALAEAASAFREGEVPVGAVLVLPGRVLRAHNRVEGLRDPTAHAEMLLLREAGPEARGGRLYVTLEPCLMCHHALAQAGVEVVYGAENLKEGALTRFGLPTRARGGVRERECAKLLRDFFARLREGCRSG
;
A
#
# COMPACT_ATOMS: atom_id res chain seq x y z
N MET A 1 -0.16 37.98 -10.06
CA MET A 1 -0.54 36.67 -9.49
C MET A 1 -1.93 36.81 -8.89
N ASP A 2 -2.77 35.81 -9.07
CA ASP A 2 -4.11 35.73 -8.47
C ASP A 2 -4.01 35.22 -7.01
N VAL A 3 -3.97 36.17 -6.06
CA VAL A 3 -3.90 35.88 -4.62
C VAL A 3 -5.16 35.17 -4.10
N PRO A 4 -6.39 35.54 -4.52
CA PRO A 4 -7.60 34.76 -4.23
C PRO A 4 -7.49 33.27 -4.60
N ALA A 5 -7.04 32.95 -5.82
CA ALA A 5 -6.86 31.57 -6.26
C ALA A 5 -5.83 30.81 -5.41
N PHE A 6 -4.72 31.45 -5.04
CA PHE A 6 -3.75 30.87 -4.11
C PHE A 6 -4.38 30.59 -2.74
N ARG A 7 -5.17 31.52 -2.20
CA ARG A 7 -5.83 31.38 -0.90
C ARG A 7 -6.80 30.19 -0.88
N GLU A 8 -7.63 30.04 -1.90
CA GLU A 8 -8.55 28.91 -2.04
C GLU A 8 -7.78 27.57 -2.07
N ARG A 9 -6.73 27.51 -2.91
CA ARG A 9 -5.88 26.32 -2.99
C ARG A 9 -5.22 26.00 -1.66
N LEU A 10 -4.71 27.01 -0.95
CA LEU A 10 -4.09 26.84 0.36
C LEU A 10 -5.09 26.27 1.37
N LEU A 11 -6.32 26.79 1.41
CA LEU A 11 -7.39 26.29 2.29
C LEU A 11 -7.73 24.82 1.99
N ARG A 12 -7.81 24.44 0.71
CA ARG A 12 -8.04 23.05 0.29
C ARG A 12 -6.93 22.11 0.73
N LEU A 13 -5.68 22.52 0.57
CA LEU A 13 -4.52 21.66 0.80
C LEU A 13 -4.09 21.60 2.28
N ALA A 14 -4.18 22.72 2.98
CA ALA A 14 -3.75 22.91 4.37
C ALA A 14 -4.82 23.70 5.17
N PRO A 15 -5.94 23.07 5.53
CA PRO A 15 -7.08 23.77 6.14
C PRO A 15 -6.82 24.27 7.56
N LYS A 16 -5.83 23.71 8.28
CA LYS A 16 -5.60 23.95 9.71
C LYS A 16 -4.30 24.69 9.96
N ASP A 17 -4.37 25.64 10.89
CA ASP A 17 -3.23 26.37 11.44
C ASP A 17 -2.74 25.71 12.76
N PRO A 18 -1.51 26.01 13.22
CA PRO A 18 -0.49 26.79 12.50
C PRO A 18 0.18 25.99 11.37
N LEU A 19 0.75 26.71 10.39
CA LEU A 19 1.51 26.15 9.26
C LEU A 19 3.03 26.26 9.53
N VAL A 20 3.83 25.32 9.03
CA VAL A 20 5.30 25.47 8.99
C VAL A 20 5.72 25.87 7.59
N LEU A 21 6.44 26.98 7.43
CA LEU A 21 6.94 27.45 6.13
C LEU A 21 8.42 27.13 6.01
N ALA A 22 8.79 26.28 5.05
CA ALA A 22 10.20 26.02 4.74
C ALA A 22 10.75 27.17 3.87
N VAL A 23 11.53 28.07 4.48
CA VAL A 23 12.03 29.29 3.82
C VAL A 23 13.55 29.24 3.70
N SER A 24 14.06 29.20 2.47
CA SER A 24 15.51 29.20 2.19
C SER A 24 16.08 30.60 2.01
N GLY A 25 15.23 31.61 1.80
CA GLY A 25 15.62 32.97 1.42
C GLY A 25 15.62 33.23 -0.09
N GLY A 26 15.44 32.16 -0.89
CA GLY A 26 15.23 32.26 -2.33
C GLY A 26 13.84 32.81 -2.68
N GLY A 27 13.73 33.43 -3.86
CA GLY A 27 12.51 34.12 -4.32
C GLY A 27 11.22 33.32 -4.15
N ASP A 28 11.20 32.04 -4.57
CA ASP A 28 9.99 31.22 -4.46
C ASP A 28 9.53 31.04 -2.99
N SER A 29 10.49 30.88 -2.08
CA SER A 29 10.21 30.70 -0.64
C SER A 29 9.84 32.00 0.07
N VAL A 30 10.37 33.13 -0.39
CA VAL A 30 9.97 34.47 0.07
C VAL A 30 8.54 34.75 -0.40
N ALA A 31 8.23 34.49 -1.67
CA ALA A 31 6.88 34.65 -2.21
C ALA A 31 5.86 33.79 -1.46
N LEU A 32 6.19 32.53 -1.15
CA LEU A 32 5.37 31.65 -0.32
C LEU A 32 5.05 32.29 1.04
N ALA A 33 6.06 32.83 1.73
CA ALA A 33 5.87 33.43 3.05
C ALA A 33 4.94 34.66 3.00
N LEU A 34 5.13 35.53 2.00
CA LEU A 34 4.25 36.68 1.80
C LEU A 34 2.82 36.27 1.48
N LEU A 35 2.63 35.32 0.57
CA LEU A 35 1.29 34.86 0.16
C LEU A 35 0.53 34.23 1.33
N VAL A 36 1.22 33.47 2.20
CA VAL A 36 0.61 32.92 3.42
C VAL A 36 0.21 34.03 4.40
N LYS A 37 1.04 35.07 4.53
CA LYS A 37 0.71 36.26 5.34
C LYS A 37 -0.50 37.01 4.80
N GLU A 38 -0.54 37.27 3.49
CA GLU A 38 -1.66 37.94 2.82
C GLU A 38 -2.96 37.13 2.88
N ALA A 39 -2.85 35.79 2.88
CA ALA A 39 -3.99 34.91 3.10
C ALA A 39 -4.53 34.92 4.55
N GLY A 40 -3.87 35.63 5.47
CA GLY A 40 -4.27 35.78 6.87
C GLY A 40 -4.09 34.51 7.70
N ARG A 41 -3.16 33.62 7.32
CA ARG A 41 -2.90 32.36 8.01
C ARG A 41 -1.87 32.51 9.12
N GLN A 42 -2.01 31.71 10.18
CA GLN A 42 -0.99 31.61 11.22
C GLN A 42 0.08 30.61 10.79
N ALA A 43 1.34 31.04 10.83
CA ALA A 43 2.45 30.22 10.41
C ALA A 43 3.71 30.49 11.22
N VAL A 44 4.64 29.55 11.18
CA VAL A 44 6.01 29.69 11.66
C VAL A 44 6.97 29.52 10.48
N VAL A 45 8.06 30.27 10.48
CA VAL A 45 9.13 30.16 9.48
C VAL A 45 10.20 29.23 10.01
N ALA A 46 10.56 28.21 9.22
CA ALA A 46 11.60 27.25 9.53
C ALA A 46 12.69 27.31 8.44
N HIS A 47 13.91 27.65 8.85
CA HIS A 47 15.09 27.72 8.00
C HIS A 47 16.13 26.69 8.46
N LEU A 48 16.71 25.94 7.52
CA LEU A 48 17.83 25.05 7.82
C LEU A 48 19.08 25.57 7.08
N ASP A 49 20.10 25.93 7.85
CA ASP A 49 21.43 26.21 7.31
C ASP A 49 22.18 24.89 7.10
N HIS A 50 22.50 24.57 5.85
CA HIS A 50 23.20 23.34 5.48
C HIS A 50 24.72 23.40 5.67
N GLY A 51 25.29 24.55 6.08
CA GLY A 51 26.72 24.72 6.28
C GLY A 51 27.57 24.54 5.00
N LEU A 52 26.95 24.61 3.83
CA LEU A 52 27.61 24.34 2.54
C LEU A 52 28.40 25.53 2.01
N ARG A 53 28.09 26.75 2.47
CA ARG A 53 28.67 27.99 1.99
C ARG A 53 29.14 28.88 3.14
N PRO A 54 30.22 29.64 2.95
CA PRO A 54 30.62 30.68 3.90
C PRO A 54 29.55 31.75 4.11
N GLU A 55 28.74 32.06 3.08
CA GLU A 55 27.71 33.10 3.13
C GLU A 55 26.37 32.63 3.73
N SER A 56 26.23 31.35 4.10
CA SER A 56 24.99 30.80 4.66
C SER A 56 24.47 31.52 5.92
N PRO A 57 25.32 32.09 6.81
CA PRO A 57 24.83 32.89 7.94
C PRO A 57 24.09 34.15 7.50
N LEU A 58 24.46 34.72 6.34
CA LEU A 58 23.77 35.88 5.77
C LEU A 58 22.40 35.50 5.20
N ASP A 59 22.26 34.29 4.64
CA ASP A 59 20.97 33.72 4.22
C ASP A 59 20.05 33.60 5.45
N GLN A 60 20.55 33.04 6.55
CA GLN A 60 19.81 32.90 7.81
C GLN A 60 19.38 34.26 8.40
N ALA A 61 20.28 35.23 8.43
CA ALA A 61 19.98 36.58 8.94
C ALA A 61 18.87 37.26 8.13
N PHE A 62 18.91 37.12 6.80
CA PHE A 62 17.86 37.62 5.91
C PHE A 62 16.49 36.97 6.18
N VAL A 63 16.45 35.63 6.31
CA VAL A 63 15.18 34.91 6.57
C VAL A 63 14.62 35.24 7.96
N ARG A 64 15.48 35.42 8.97
CA ARG A 64 15.06 35.88 10.31
C ARG A 64 14.38 37.24 10.23
N ALA A 65 15.01 38.23 9.58
CA ALA A 65 14.45 39.57 9.41
C ALA A 65 13.11 39.54 8.63
N LEU A 66 13.01 38.68 7.61
CA LEU A 66 11.76 38.46 6.88
C LEU A 66 10.67 37.90 7.80
N ALA A 67 10.97 36.89 8.61
CA ALA A 67 10.01 36.27 9.53
C ALA A 67 9.50 37.27 10.58
N GLU A 68 10.41 38.05 11.17
CA GLU A 68 10.08 39.11 12.14
C GLU A 68 9.17 40.17 11.52
N ARG A 69 9.48 40.66 10.31
CA ARG A 69 8.65 41.63 9.60
C ARG A 69 7.26 41.10 9.25
N LEU A 70 7.14 39.82 8.90
CA LEU A 70 5.86 39.17 8.63
C LEU A 70 5.10 38.78 9.92
N GLY A 71 5.73 38.89 11.09
CA GLY A 71 5.14 38.51 12.38
C GLY A 71 4.99 37.00 12.55
N PHE A 72 5.89 36.21 11.98
CA PHE A 72 5.93 34.75 12.13
C PHE A 72 7.07 34.33 13.07
N PRO A 73 6.83 33.41 14.03
CA PRO A 73 7.90 32.80 14.81
C PRO A 73 8.96 32.16 13.92
N PHE A 74 10.23 32.30 14.29
CA PHE A 74 11.37 31.85 13.49
C PHE A 74 12.12 30.70 14.19
N PHE A 75 12.22 29.57 13.49
CA PHE A 75 13.00 28.40 13.89
C PHE A 75 14.18 28.22 12.94
N THR A 76 15.36 27.98 13.50
CA THR A 76 16.57 27.74 12.71
C THR A 76 17.43 26.65 13.33
N GLU A 77 18.11 25.91 12.47
CA GLU A 77 19.13 24.94 12.85
C GLU A 77 20.26 24.98 11.83
N ARG A 78 21.49 24.72 12.26
CA ARG A 78 22.64 24.58 11.36
C ARG A 78 23.16 23.16 11.42
N VAL A 79 23.32 22.54 10.26
CA VAL A 79 23.81 21.16 10.12
C VAL A 79 24.83 21.10 8.99
N GLU A 80 26.03 20.61 9.30
CA GLU A 80 27.12 20.42 8.33
C GLU A 80 26.88 19.17 7.47
N VAL A 81 26.02 19.29 6.45
CA VAL A 81 25.53 18.13 5.68
C VAL A 81 26.64 17.42 4.88
N ALA A 82 27.70 18.14 4.48
CA ALA A 82 28.84 17.57 3.78
C ALA A 82 29.56 16.50 4.63
N ARG A 83 29.73 16.76 5.94
CA ARG A 83 30.34 15.81 6.86
C ARG A 83 29.48 14.55 7.02
N ILE A 84 28.15 14.71 7.06
CA ILE A 84 27.21 13.58 7.17
C ILE A 84 27.23 12.74 5.90
N ALA A 85 27.20 13.37 4.72
CA ALA A 85 27.25 12.69 3.43
C ALA A 85 28.55 11.89 3.28
N GLN A 86 29.70 12.48 3.63
CA GLN A 86 30.99 11.81 3.59
C GLN A 86 31.04 10.60 4.54
N ALA A 87 30.57 10.75 5.78
CA ALA A 87 30.54 9.66 6.75
C ALA A 87 29.63 8.50 6.33
N ARG A 88 28.56 8.77 5.57
CA ARG A 88 27.61 7.76 5.08
C ARG A 88 27.95 7.19 3.70
N GLY A 89 28.86 7.83 2.96
CA GLY A 89 29.12 7.49 1.55
C GLY A 89 27.90 7.75 0.64
N GLU A 90 27.06 8.71 1.01
CA GLU A 90 25.80 9.03 0.32
C GLU A 90 25.90 10.31 -0.51
N ASN A 91 24.98 10.48 -1.46
CA ASN A 91 24.90 11.70 -2.27
C ASN A 91 24.52 12.91 -1.39
N LEU A 92 25.25 14.01 -1.54
CA LEU A 92 25.09 15.24 -0.76
C LEU A 92 23.65 15.82 -0.83
N GLU A 93 23.03 15.85 -2.01
CA GLU A 93 21.66 16.37 -2.20
C GLU A 93 20.64 15.50 -1.46
N ALA A 94 20.81 14.17 -1.49
CA ALA A 94 19.94 13.24 -0.80
C ALA A 94 19.99 13.43 0.72
N VAL A 95 21.20 13.56 1.28
CA VAL A 95 21.42 13.80 2.72
C VAL A 95 20.89 15.17 3.13
N ALA A 96 21.17 16.22 2.35
CA ALA A 96 20.65 17.56 2.62
C ALA A 96 19.12 17.57 2.63
N ARG A 97 18.48 16.86 1.70
CA ARG A 97 17.03 16.69 1.64
C ARG A 97 16.50 15.95 2.86
N GLU A 98 17.12 14.85 3.28
CA GLU A 98 16.74 14.07 4.47
C GLU A 98 16.78 14.93 5.74
N VAL A 99 17.92 15.58 6.00
CA VAL A 99 18.12 16.44 7.18
C VAL A 99 17.12 17.58 7.21
N ARG A 100 16.86 18.22 6.07
CA ARG A 100 15.85 19.28 5.94
C ARG A 100 14.46 18.81 6.34
N TYR A 101 14.00 17.68 5.79
CA TYR A 101 12.68 17.18 6.15
C TYR A 101 12.62 16.73 7.62
N ALA A 102 13.68 16.11 8.15
CA ALA A 102 13.74 15.74 9.57
C ALA A 102 13.59 16.96 10.49
N PHE A 103 14.29 18.06 10.19
CA PHE A 103 14.15 19.34 10.90
C PHE A 103 12.73 19.90 10.79
N LEU A 104 12.18 20.02 9.59
CA LEU A 104 10.81 20.55 9.38
C LEU A 104 9.76 19.71 10.12
N HIS A 105 9.91 18.39 10.16
CA HIS A 105 9.03 17.49 10.90
C HIS A 105 9.19 17.60 12.42
N ARG A 106 10.37 17.98 12.94
CA ARG A 106 10.52 18.33 14.37
C ARG A 106 9.78 19.61 14.69
N VAL A 107 10.02 20.68 13.93
CA VAL A 107 9.34 21.97 14.12
C VAL A 107 7.82 21.79 14.05
N ALA A 108 7.31 21.04 13.06
CA ALA A 108 5.88 20.78 12.94
C ALA A 108 5.28 20.07 14.16
N ARG A 109 6.02 19.13 14.77
CA ARG A 109 5.57 18.45 16.01
C ARG A 109 5.59 19.40 17.20
N GLU A 110 6.62 20.23 17.32
CA GLU A 110 6.78 21.17 18.43
C GLU A 110 5.67 22.23 18.45
N VAL A 111 5.30 22.76 17.29
CA VAL A 111 4.26 23.81 17.18
C VAL A 111 2.85 23.24 16.93
N GLY A 112 2.70 21.92 16.88
CA GLY A 112 1.42 21.26 16.61
C GLY A 112 0.86 21.46 15.19
N ALA A 113 1.72 21.83 14.22
CA ALA A 113 1.33 22.06 12.85
C ALA A 113 0.97 20.76 12.12
N ARG A 114 -0.07 20.83 11.28
CA ARG A 114 -0.51 19.70 10.44
C ARG A 114 -0.09 19.82 8.98
N ALA A 115 0.62 20.90 8.63
CA ALA A 115 1.12 21.13 7.29
C ALA A 115 2.49 21.83 7.29
N ILE A 116 3.39 21.34 6.46
CA ILE A 116 4.70 21.91 6.14
C ILE A 116 4.65 22.38 4.70
N LEU A 117 4.72 23.68 4.46
CA LEU A 117 4.66 24.27 3.13
C LEU A 117 6.07 24.42 2.56
N THR A 118 6.26 23.95 1.33
CA THR A 118 7.52 24.12 0.59
C THR A 118 7.25 24.82 -0.75
N ALA A 119 8.21 25.62 -1.21
CA ALA A 119 8.06 26.50 -2.36
C ALA A 119 8.38 25.83 -3.71
N HIS A 120 7.97 24.57 -3.90
CA HIS A 120 8.10 23.93 -5.21
C HIS A 120 7.07 24.54 -6.18
N THR A 121 7.54 24.87 -7.37
CA THR A 121 6.85 25.63 -8.42
C THR A 121 6.48 24.75 -9.61
N LEU A 122 5.74 25.32 -10.57
CA LEU A 122 5.44 24.67 -11.84
C LEU A 122 6.71 24.34 -12.64
N ASP A 123 7.76 25.16 -12.53
CA ASP A 123 9.04 24.91 -13.16
C ASP A 123 9.71 23.66 -12.55
N ASP A 124 9.71 23.51 -11.21
CA ASP A 124 10.23 22.31 -10.55
C ASP A 124 9.47 21.04 -10.97
N GLN A 125 8.16 21.18 -11.19
CA GLN A 125 7.31 20.11 -11.70
C GLN A 125 7.75 19.69 -13.11
N ALA A 126 7.89 20.65 -14.02
CA ALA A 126 8.29 20.38 -15.39
C ALA A 126 9.70 19.75 -15.45
N GLU A 127 10.66 20.29 -14.69
CA GLU A 127 12.02 19.74 -14.56
C GLU A 127 11.99 18.29 -14.08
N THR A 128 11.21 18.00 -13.02
CA THR A 128 11.11 16.66 -12.45
C THR A 128 10.48 15.67 -13.44
N VAL A 129 9.43 16.08 -14.15
CA VAL A 129 8.72 15.23 -15.10
C VAL A 129 9.58 14.93 -16.31
N LEU A 130 10.26 15.93 -16.87
CA LEU A 130 11.16 15.73 -18.00
C LEU A 130 12.33 14.81 -17.63
N LEU A 131 12.96 15.02 -16.48
CA LEU A 131 14.03 14.15 -15.99
C LEU A 131 13.54 12.70 -15.82
N GLN A 132 12.35 12.52 -15.25
CA GLN A 132 11.72 11.21 -15.11
C GLN A 132 11.50 10.53 -16.48
N LEU A 133 11.00 11.26 -17.47
CA LEU A 133 10.79 10.74 -18.82
C LEU A 133 12.12 10.33 -19.49
N LEU A 134 13.16 11.17 -19.39
CA LEU A 134 14.49 10.90 -19.94
C LEU A 134 15.18 9.69 -19.28
N GLN A 135 14.89 9.45 -18.00
CA GLN A 135 15.34 8.27 -17.27
C GLN A 135 14.54 6.99 -17.59
N GLY A 136 13.53 7.08 -18.47
CA GLY A 136 12.70 5.94 -18.86
C GLY A 136 11.76 5.43 -17.77
N THR A 137 11.41 6.26 -16.78
CA THR A 137 10.44 5.83 -15.75
C THR A 137 9.02 5.79 -16.30
N ALA A 138 8.33 4.68 -16.08
CA ALA A 138 6.91 4.54 -16.41
C ALA A 138 5.98 5.36 -15.48
N ARG A 139 6.52 5.99 -14.41
CA ARG A 139 5.79 6.77 -13.41
C ARG A 139 6.25 8.23 -13.39
N ALA A 140 6.24 8.88 -14.56
CA ALA A 140 6.49 10.31 -14.67
C ALA A 140 5.30 11.13 -14.11
N THR A 141 5.10 11.05 -12.79
CA THR A 141 4.00 11.72 -12.04
C THR A 141 4.44 13.05 -11.42
N GLY A 142 5.71 13.41 -11.61
CA GLY A 142 6.28 14.64 -11.07
C GLY A 142 6.29 14.68 -9.54
N ILE A 143 6.15 15.88 -9.01
CA ILE A 143 6.07 16.22 -7.60
C ILE A 143 4.59 16.27 -7.19
N ARG A 144 4.22 15.55 -6.13
CA ARG A 144 2.85 15.57 -5.59
C ARG A 144 2.56 16.87 -4.86
N GLU A 145 1.37 17.45 -5.03
CA GLU A 145 0.92 18.63 -4.27
C GLU A 145 0.96 18.41 -2.76
N ARG A 146 0.66 17.18 -2.33
CA ARG A 146 0.67 16.78 -0.93
C ARG A 146 1.28 15.41 -0.74
N GLU A 147 2.17 15.30 0.23
CA GLU A 147 2.82 14.06 0.64
C GLU A 147 2.92 14.02 2.17
N GLY A 148 2.06 13.22 2.79
CA GLY A 148 1.87 13.28 4.24
C GLY A 148 1.38 14.67 4.68
N ILE A 149 2.18 15.32 5.54
CA ILE A 149 1.95 16.71 5.97
C ILE A 149 2.72 17.74 5.13
N VAL A 150 3.57 17.33 4.18
CA VAL A 150 4.28 18.27 3.29
C VAL A 150 3.33 18.68 2.17
N VAL A 151 3.19 19.99 1.98
CA VAL A 151 2.28 20.63 1.02
C VAL A 151 3.06 21.59 0.10
N ARG A 152 2.70 21.63 -1.17
CA ARG A 152 3.39 22.39 -2.22
C ARG A 152 2.39 23.28 -2.97
N PRO A 153 1.92 24.38 -2.34
CA PRO A 153 0.81 25.18 -2.89
C PRO A 153 1.21 25.98 -4.14
N LEU A 154 2.51 26.13 -4.41
CA LEU A 154 3.04 26.89 -5.55
C LEU A 154 3.19 26.07 -6.85
N LEU A 155 2.83 24.78 -6.88
CA LEU A 155 3.00 23.94 -8.08
C LEU A 155 2.18 24.37 -9.32
N ALA A 156 1.26 25.33 -9.19
CA ALA A 156 0.54 25.91 -10.35
C ALA A 156 1.07 27.28 -10.76
N HIS A 157 2.11 27.79 -10.08
CA HIS A 157 2.71 29.09 -10.36
C HIS A 157 4.11 28.90 -10.91
N THR A 158 4.45 29.71 -11.91
CA THR A 158 5.81 29.72 -12.45
C THR A 158 6.75 30.55 -11.56
N ARG A 159 8.05 30.27 -11.63
CA ARG A 159 9.07 31.12 -10.98
C ARG A 159 9.00 32.56 -11.47
N GLU A 160 8.66 32.78 -12.73
CA GLU A 160 8.49 34.13 -13.30
C GLU A 160 7.31 34.88 -12.68
N GLU A 161 6.15 34.22 -12.52
CA GLU A 161 4.97 34.79 -11.86
C GLU A 161 5.29 35.18 -10.41
N LEU A 162 6.04 34.34 -9.70
CA LEU A 162 6.50 34.61 -8.33
C LEU A 162 7.47 35.80 -8.26
N ARG A 163 8.44 35.86 -9.18
CA ARG A 163 9.40 36.98 -9.27
C ARG A 163 8.72 38.30 -9.66
N ALA A 164 7.75 38.27 -10.57
CA ALA A 164 6.94 39.44 -10.91
C ALA A 164 6.12 39.92 -9.70
N TYR A 165 5.53 38.98 -8.94
CA TYR A 165 4.82 39.26 -7.70
C TYR A 165 5.70 39.95 -6.64
N LEU A 166 6.93 39.47 -6.44
CA LEU A 166 7.89 40.08 -5.51
C LEU A 166 8.32 41.48 -5.97
N ARG A 167 8.68 41.62 -7.25
CA ARG A 167 9.08 42.93 -7.83
C ARG A 167 7.98 43.97 -7.70
N ALA A 168 6.72 43.61 -7.94
CA ALA A 168 5.58 44.51 -7.79
C ALA A 168 5.38 45.02 -6.35
N ARG A 169 5.94 44.32 -5.36
CA ARG A 169 5.90 44.70 -3.93
C ARG A 169 7.21 45.32 -3.43
N GLY A 170 8.20 45.50 -4.31
CA GLY A 170 9.54 45.96 -3.92
C GLY A 170 10.26 44.99 -2.99
N GLU A 171 9.91 43.71 -3.01
CA GLU A 171 10.43 42.72 -2.08
C GLU A 171 11.74 42.13 -2.58
N ALA A 172 12.76 42.19 -1.73
CA ALA A 172 14.06 41.59 -2.01
C ALA A 172 14.05 40.08 -1.72
N TRP A 173 14.90 39.34 -2.44
CA TRP A 173 15.21 37.93 -2.16
C TRP A 173 16.68 37.67 -2.43
N ARG A 174 17.17 36.52 -1.95
CA ARG A 174 18.55 36.08 -2.18
C ARG A 174 18.60 35.09 -3.33
N GLU A 175 19.65 35.17 -4.15
CA GLU A 175 19.90 34.18 -5.20
C GLU A 175 21.08 33.31 -4.83
N ASP A 176 20.89 32.01 -4.97
CA ASP A 176 21.94 31.03 -4.73
C ASP A 176 22.81 30.87 -6.00
N PRO A 177 24.12 31.17 -5.93
CA PRO A 177 25.04 31.05 -7.07
C PRO A 177 25.15 29.63 -7.62
N THR A 178 24.94 28.60 -6.79
CA THR A 178 25.01 27.19 -7.21
C THR A 178 23.87 26.79 -8.16
N ASN A 179 22.82 27.61 -8.26
CA ASN A 179 21.75 27.44 -9.25
C ASN A 179 22.21 27.66 -10.70
N GLN A 180 23.44 28.10 -10.92
CA GLN A 180 24.01 28.34 -12.25
C GLN A 180 24.98 27.24 -12.69
N ASP A 181 25.27 26.23 -11.86
CA ASP A 181 26.19 25.15 -12.21
C ASP A 181 25.55 24.16 -13.18
N PRO A 182 26.00 24.08 -14.45
CA PRO A 182 25.42 23.20 -15.46
C PRO A 182 25.77 21.72 -15.28
N ALA A 183 26.70 21.38 -14.38
CA ALA A 183 27.06 19.98 -14.11
C ALA A 183 25.93 19.19 -13.43
N LEU A 184 24.94 19.88 -12.84
CA LEU A 184 23.76 19.29 -12.24
C LEU A 184 22.64 19.13 -13.26
N ASP A 185 22.09 17.92 -13.42
CA ASP A 185 21.04 17.60 -14.41
C ASP A 185 19.89 18.61 -14.43
N ARG A 186 19.38 19.01 -13.25
CA ARG A 186 18.27 19.98 -13.15
C ARG A 186 18.66 21.37 -13.65
N ASN A 187 19.87 21.83 -13.32
CA ASN A 187 20.37 23.12 -13.77
C ASN A 187 20.59 23.11 -15.29
N PHE A 188 21.13 22.01 -15.84
CA PHE A 188 21.25 21.83 -17.29
C PHE A 188 19.88 21.93 -17.99
N LEU A 189 18.87 21.21 -17.48
CA LEU A 189 17.51 21.29 -18.02
C LEU A 189 16.98 22.73 -18.01
N ARG A 190 17.15 23.44 -16.89
CA ARG A 190 16.69 24.82 -16.71
C ARG A 190 17.41 25.82 -17.60
N LEU A 191 18.73 25.71 -17.75
CA LEU A 191 19.57 26.72 -18.42
C LEU A 191 19.64 26.52 -19.94
N PHE A 192 19.53 25.29 -20.43
CA PHE A 192 19.73 24.99 -21.85
C PHE A 192 18.51 24.34 -22.50
N VAL A 193 17.89 23.35 -21.85
CA VAL A 193 16.82 22.56 -22.49
C VAL A 193 15.50 23.29 -22.51
N PHE A 194 15.04 23.85 -21.39
CA PHE A 194 13.77 24.55 -21.32
C PHE A 194 13.72 25.81 -22.18
N PRO A 195 14.76 26.68 -22.23
CA PRO A 195 14.77 27.82 -23.15
C PRO A 195 14.56 27.40 -24.61
N LEU A 196 15.30 26.39 -25.09
CA LEU A 196 15.14 25.86 -26.44
C LEU A 196 13.75 25.25 -26.69
N LEU A 197 13.18 24.56 -25.69
CA LEU A 197 11.82 24.03 -25.80
C LEU A 197 10.78 25.15 -25.84
N GLU A 198 10.92 26.19 -25.02
CA GLU A 198 9.98 27.30 -24.90
C GLU A 198 10.01 28.23 -26.13
N GLU A 199 11.14 28.31 -26.85
CA GLU A 199 11.24 28.99 -28.15
C GLU A 199 10.24 28.43 -29.17
N ARG A 200 10.09 27.10 -29.22
CA ARG A 200 9.16 26.43 -30.15
C ARG A 200 7.79 26.15 -29.54
N PHE A 201 7.76 25.85 -28.23
CA PHE A 201 6.59 25.44 -27.48
C PHE A 201 6.47 26.29 -26.20
N PRO A 202 5.95 27.53 -26.28
CA PRO A 202 5.92 28.46 -25.14
C PRO A 202 5.20 27.91 -23.90
N ALA A 203 4.31 26.93 -24.07
CA ALA A 203 3.59 26.28 -22.98
C ALA A 203 4.23 24.97 -22.48
N ALA A 204 5.48 24.65 -22.85
CA ALA A 204 6.13 23.37 -22.56
C ALA A 204 6.07 22.97 -21.09
N LYS A 205 6.44 23.87 -20.17
CA LYS A 205 6.39 23.59 -18.72
C LYS A 205 4.97 23.29 -18.24
N ARG A 206 3.99 24.11 -18.66
CA ARG A 206 2.57 23.90 -18.32
C ARG A 206 2.03 22.60 -18.92
N ALA A 207 2.47 22.22 -20.12
CA ALA A 207 2.10 20.97 -20.76
C ALA A 207 2.65 19.75 -19.99
N LEU A 208 3.92 19.79 -19.55
CA LEU A 208 4.52 18.75 -18.71
C LEU A 208 3.84 18.64 -17.33
N ALA A 209 3.47 19.78 -16.73
CA ALA A 209 2.73 19.80 -15.47
C ALA A 209 1.34 19.14 -15.62
N ARG A 210 0.58 19.47 -16.68
CA ARG A 210 -0.71 18.82 -16.98
C ARG A 210 -0.56 17.33 -17.27
N PHE A 211 0.48 16.92 -18.00
CA PHE A 211 0.80 15.51 -18.21
C PHE A 211 1.00 14.80 -16.87
N ALA A 212 1.80 15.37 -15.96
CA ALA A 212 2.05 14.78 -14.65
C ALA A 212 0.80 14.66 -13.79
N GLU A 213 -0.09 15.66 -13.82
CA GLU A 213 -1.37 15.64 -13.12
C GLU A 213 -2.27 14.50 -13.62
N ALA A 214 -2.50 14.42 -14.93
CA ALA A 214 -3.28 13.33 -15.53
C ALA A 214 -2.67 11.96 -15.22
N ARG A 215 -1.34 11.83 -15.34
CA ARG A 215 -0.63 10.59 -15.01
C ARG A 215 -0.71 10.22 -13.53
N ALA A 216 -0.71 11.20 -12.62
CA ALA A 216 -0.83 10.95 -11.18
C ALA A 216 -2.23 10.43 -10.82
N GLU A 217 -3.29 10.94 -11.45
CA GLU A 217 -4.66 10.47 -11.26
C GLU A 217 -4.82 9.02 -11.73
N GLU A 218 -4.38 8.72 -12.96
CA GLU A 218 -4.39 7.37 -13.54
C GLU A 218 -3.57 6.38 -12.69
N GLU A 219 -2.38 6.79 -12.25
CA GLU A 219 -1.53 5.98 -11.38
C GLU A 219 -2.21 5.71 -10.04
N GLY A 220 -2.96 6.67 -9.49
CA GLY A 220 -3.74 6.49 -8.27
C GLY A 220 -4.81 5.40 -8.39
N VAL A 221 -5.46 5.27 -9.55
CA VAL A 221 -6.42 4.18 -9.81
C VAL A 221 -5.71 2.82 -9.83
N LEU A 222 -4.62 2.72 -10.58
CA LEU A 222 -3.86 1.47 -10.72
C LEU A 222 -3.21 1.04 -9.40
N GLU A 223 -2.81 1.99 -8.57
CA GLU A 223 -2.27 1.74 -7.23
C GLU A 223 -3.32 1.13 -6.30
N ARG A 224 -4.57 1.64 -6.34
CA ARG A 224 -5.69 1.07 -5.58
C ARG A 224 -6.03 -0.33 -6.05
N GLN A 225 -6.08 -0.56 -7.36
CA GLN A 225 -6.29 -1.89 -7.92
C GLN A 225 -5.17 -2.85 -7.51
N ALA A 226 -3.91 -2.40 -7.49
CA ALA A 226 -2.78 -3.20 -7.06
C ALA A 226 -2.86 -3.57 -5.58
N GLU A 227 -3.24 -2.64 -4.69
CA GLU A 227 -3.43 -2.97 -3.25
C GLU A 227 -4.51 -4.02 -3.06
N ALA A 228 -5.61 -3.92 -3.79
CA ALA A 228 -6.71 -4.87 -3.67
C ALA A 228 -6.33 -6.31 -4.07
N ARG A 229 -5.21 -6.50 -4.78
CA ARG A 229 -4.64 -7.82 -5.09
C ARG A 229 -3.67 -8.33 -4.04
N LEU A 230 -3.20 -7.48 -3.14
CA LEU A 230 -2.27 -7.84 -2.06
C LEU A 230 -3.01 -8.34 -0.83
N LEU A 231 -3.72 -9.46 -0.97
CA LEU A 231 -4.45 -10.08 0.14
C LEU A 231 -3.49 -10.85 1.06
N PRO A 232 -3.26 -10.42 2.31
CA PRO A 232 -2.44 -11.17 3.25
C PRO A 232 -3.08 -12.53 3.54
N ASP A 233 -2.26 -13.54 3.78
CA ASP A 233 -2.73 -14.82 4.29
C ASP A 233 -2.62 -14.83 5.83
N PRO A 234 -3.76 -14.69 6.55
CA PRO A 234 -3.75 -14.48 8.00
C PRO A 234 -3.28 -15.71 8.79
N ARG A 235 -3.13 -16.87 8.14
CA ARG A 235 -2.66 -18.12 8.77
C ARG A 235 -1.18 -18.07 9.13
N PHE A 236 -0.42 -17.10 8.60
CA PHE A 236 1.03 -17.02 8.75
C PHE A 236 1.49 -15.71 9.41
N PHE A 237 2.44 -15.81 10.34
CA PHE A 237 3.00 -14.68 11.09
C PHE A 237 4.17 -13.97 10.37
N VAL A 238 4.29 -14.19 9.07
CA VAL A 238 5.34 -13.59 8.22
C VAL A 238 4.66 -12.94 7.01
N PRO A 239 5.35 -12.05 6.26
CA PRO A 239 4.79 -11.52 5.02
C PRO A 239 4.42 -12.66 4.05
N ALA A 240 3.11 -12.91 3.95
CA ALA A 240 2.52 -14.00 3.20
C ALA A 240 1.26 -13.47 2.52
N PHE A 241 1.14 -13.68 1.22
CA PHE A 241 0.07 -13.13 0.39
C PHE A 241 -0.58 -14.24 -0.44
N ARG A 242 -1.90 -14.20 -0.60
CA ARG A 242 -2.62 -15.12 -1.49
C ARG A 242 -2.12 -14.93 -2.92
N ALA A 243 -1.72 -16.02 -3.57
CA ALA A 243 -1.11 -15.98 -4.90
C ALA A 243 -2.14 -15.82 -6.01
N ALA A 244 -3.34 -16.40 -5.86
CA ALA A 244 -4.37 -16.38 -6.89
C ALA A 244 -4.82 -14.96 -7.28
N PRO A 245 -5.14 -14.05 -6.32
CA PRO A 245 -5.49 -12.67 -6.66
C PRO A 245 -4.42 -11.93 -7.46
N LEU A 246 -3.14 -12.20 -7.17
CA LEU A 246 -2.03 -11.64 -7.93
C LEU A 246 -1.96 -12.24 -9.34
N LEU A 247 -2.03 -13.57 -9.46
CA LEU A 247 -1.93 -14.27 -10.75
C LEU A 247 -3.06 -13.91 -11.71
N GLU A 248 -4.28 -13.76 -11.21
CA GLU A 248 -5.47 -13.36 -11.97
C GLU A 248 -5.48 -11.88 -12.34
N ALA A 249 -4.68 -11.04 -11.68
CA ALA A 249 -4.63 -9.62 -11.98
C ALA A 249 -4.03 -9.36 -13.39
N PRO A 250 -4.54 -8.34 -14.12
CA PRO A 250 -3.90 -7.85 -15.32
C PRO A 250 -2.42 -7.55 -15.10
N LEU A 251 -1.57 -7.79 -16.10
CA LEU A 251 -0.11 -7.71 -15.94
C LEU A 251 0.35 -6.36 -15.35
N ALA A 252 -0.27 -5.25 -15.76
CA ALA A 252 0.05 -3.91 -15.27
C ALA A 252 -0.28 -3.73 -13.78
N VAL A 253 -1.37 -4.33 -13.30
CA VAL A 253 -1.80 -4.32 -11.89
C VAL A 253 -0.91 -5.25 -11.07
N ARG A 254 -0.64 -6.47 -11.58
CA ARG A 254 0.25 -7.44 -10.93
C ARG A 254 1.66 -6.87 -10.72
N ARG A 255 2.26 -6.29 -11.76
CA ARG A 255 3.60 -5.67 -11.66
C ARG A 255 3.62 -4.56 -10.61
N ARG A 256 2.58 -3.72 -10.54
CA ARG A 256 2.46 -2.69 -9.49
C ARG A 256 2.35 -3.30 -8.10
N ALA A 257 1.51 -4.32 -7.92
CA ALA A 257 1.39 -5.03 -6.64
C ALA A 257 2.75 -5.60 -6.17
N LEU A 258 3.51 -6.22 -7.09
CA LEU A 258 4.85 -6.73 -6.78
C LEU A 258 5.85 -5.62 -6.44
N ARG A 259 5.81 -4.47 -7.13
CA ARG A 259 6.64 -3.29 -6.78
C ARG A 259 6.34 -2.81 -5.35
N ARG A 260 5.06 -2.73 -4.97
CA ARG A 260 4.67 -2.36 -3.61
C ARG A 260 5.16 -3.34 -2.56
N LEU A 261 5.18 -4.64 -2.86
CA LEU A 261 5.78 -5.63 -1.96
C LEU A 261 7.26 -5.36 -1.73
N LEU A 262 8.02 -5.01 -2.78
CA LEU A 262 9.43 -4.61 -2.65
C LEU A 262 9.57 -3.36 -1.77
N GLU A 263 8.74 -2.34 -2.00
CA GLU A 263 8.74 -1.12 -1.19
C GLU A 263 8.41 -1.41 0.28
N LYS A 264 7.42 -2.27 0.57
CA LYS A 264 7.09 -2.74 1.94
C LYS A 264 8.24 -3.52 2.60
N LEU A 265 9.12 -4.14 1.82
CA LEU A 265 10.36 -4.77 2.29
C LEU A 265 11.54 -3.79 2.42
N GLY A 266 11.34 -2.49 2.13
CA GLY A 266 12.41 -1.49 2.11
C GLY A 266 13.35 -1.61 0.91
N LEU A 267 12.96 -2.35 -0.13
CA LEU A 267 13.74 -2.56 -1.35
C LEU A 267 13.30 -1.57 -2.43
N ARG A 268 14.27 -1.04 -3.20
CA ARG A 268 13.96 -0.23 -4.38
C ARG A 268 13.32 -1.13 -5.46
N PRO A 269 12.16 -0.78 -6.03
CA PRO A 269 11.42 -1.65 -6.95
C PRO A 269 12.00 -1.61 -8.38
N GLU A 270 13.24 -2.08 -8.53
CA GLU A 270 13.90 -2.23 -9.82
C GLU A 270 13.23 -3.31 -10.69
N ALA A 271 13.28 -3.14 -12.02
CA ALA A 271 12.63 -4.08 -12.95
C ALA A 271 13.09 -5.53 -12.73
N ARG A 272 14.38 -5.74 -12.46
CA ARG A 272 14.95 -7.06 -12.15
C ARG A 272 14.29 -7.69 -10.91
N LEU A 273 14.12 -6.93 -9.82
CA LEU A 273 13.53 -7.47 -8.59
C LEU A 273 12.04 -7.79 -8.75
N VAL A 274 11.32 -7.01 -9.56
CA VAL A 274 9.93 -7.31 -9.92
C VAL A 274 9.85 -8.63 -10.71
N LEU A 275 10.78 -8.88 -11.62
CA LEU A 275 10.86 -10.14 -12.36
C LEU A 275 11.14 -11.33 -11.43
N LEU A 276 12.06 -11.19 -10.45
CA LEU A 276 12.31 -12.24 -9.46
C LEU A 276 11.06 -12.57 -8.63
N LEU A 277 10.30 -11.55 -8.20
CA LEU A 277 9.03 -11.78 -7.50
C LEU A 277 7.97 -12.45 -8.38
N GLU A 278 7.91 -12.08 -9.66
CA GLU A 278 7.00 -12.69 -10.63
C GLU A 278 7.34 -14.19 -10.84
N GLU A 279 8.63 -14.54 -10.91
CA GLU A 279 9.08 -15.94 -10.99
C GLU A 279 8.73 -16.73 -9.71
N ALA A 280 8.95 -16.13 -8.53
CA ALA A 280 8.55 -16.69 -7.24
C ALA A 280 7.04 -16.94 -7.17
N LEU A 281 6.24 -15.99 -7.65
CA LEU A 281 4.79 -16.11 -7.74
C LEU A 281 4.35 -17.23 -8.71
N ARG A 282 5.10 -17.47 -9.79
CA ARG A 282 4.87 -18.61 -10.69
C ARG A 282 5.40 -19.95 -10.17
N GLY A 283 6.06 -19.96 -9.02
CA GLY A 283 6.50 -21.18 -8.33
C GLY A 283 7.99 -21.48 -8.44
N ARG A 284 8.81 -20.60 -9.03
CA ARG A 284 10.28 -20.71 -9.02
C ARG A 284 10.85 -19.89 -7.86
N PRO A 285 11.29 -20.49 -6.75
CA PRO A 285 11.79 -19.73 -5.60
C PRO A 285 12.93 -18.79 -5.98
N GLN A 286 12.92 -17.57 -5.44
CA GLN A 286 13.95 -16.56 -5.69
C GLN A 286 14.46 -15.95 -4.39
N THR A 287 15.72 -15.50 -4.39
CA THR A 287 16.31 -14.76 -3.27
C THR A 287 16.45 -13.30 -3.65
N LEU A 288 15.86 -12.41 -2.85
CA LEU A 288 15.93 -10.97 -3.00
C LEU A 288 17.11 -10.40 -2.17
N PRO A 289 17.52 -9.14 -2.43
CA PRO A 289 18.50 -8.46 -1.59
C PRO A 289 18.14 -8.51 -0.10
N GLY A 290 19.16 -8.55 0.76
CA GLY A 290 18.99 -8.77 2.19
C GLY A 290 18.67 -10.23 2.57
N GLY A 291 18.75 -11.17 1.62
CA GLY A 291 18.57 -12.61 1.84
C GLY A 291 17.10 -13.03 2.04
N VAL A 292 16.15 -12.20 1.61
CA VAL A 292 14.72 -12.53 1.70
C VAL A 292 14.39 -13.59 0.65
N LEU A 293 13.90 -14.75 1.10
CA LEU A 293 13.46 -15.84 0.23
C LEU A 293 11.99 -15.63 -0.20
N ALA A 294 11.77 -15.37 -1.48
CA ALA A 294 10.46 -15.33 -2.09
C ALA A 294 10.08 -16.70 -2.65
N ARG A 295 8.92 -17.25 -2.25
CA ARG A 295 8.44 -18.53 -2.79
C ARG A 295 6.93 -18.69 -2.72
N ARG A 296 6.35 -19.34 -3.73
CA ARG A 296 4.96 -19.81 -3.67
C ARG A 296 4.86 -21.23 -3.13
N LYS A 297 3.99 -21.45 -2.16
CA LYS A 297 3.63 -22.78 -1.63
C LYS A 297 2.16 -22.78 -1.19
N GLY A 298 1.40 -23.81 -1.55
CA GLY A 298 0.01 -23.98 -1.09
C GLY A 298 -0.87 -22.75 -1.35
N GLY A 299 -0.83 -22.21 -2.57
CA GLY A 299 -1.62 -21.02 -2.93
C GLY A 299 -1.12 -19.69 -2.35
N THR A 300 -0.02 -19.69 -1.58
CA THR A 300 0.49 -18.50 -0.87
C THR A 300 1.89 -18.13 -1.35
N LEU A 301 2.12 -16.85 -1.65
CA LEU A 301 3.45 -16.26 -1.86
C LEU A 301 4.01 -15.81 -0.51
N PHE A 302 5.10 -16.44 -0.08
CA PHE A 302 5.84 -16.09 1.12
C PHE A 302 7.04 -15.22 0.77
N LEU A 303 7.28 -14.18 1.58
CA LEU A 303 8.50 -13.38 1.58
C LEU A 303 9.19 -13.58 2.94
N LEU A 304 10.08 -14.56 3.00
CA LEU A 304 10.70 -15.04 4.23
C LEU A 304 12.03 -14.30 4.48
N PRO A 305 12.16 -13.48 5.52
CA PRO A 305 13.46 -12.90 5.86
C PRO A 305 14.45 -14.01 6.31
N PRO A 306 15.77 -13.78 6.27
CA PRO A 306 16.78 -14.76 6.69
C PRO A 306 16.57 -15.30 8.11
N ARG A 307 16.03 -14.45 9.00
CA ARG A 307 15.71 -14.78 10.39
C ARG A 307 14.24 -14.43 10.66
N PRO A 308 13.29 -15.31 10.29
CA PRO A 308 11.88 -15.06 10.53
C PRO A 308 11.59 -15.04 12.03
N ARG A 309 10.84 -14.02 12.46
CA ARG A 309 10.42 -13.85 13.84
C ARG A 309 8.95 -14.22 13.96
N LEU A 310 8.67 -15.31 14.66
CA LEU A 310 7.33 -15.71 15.03
C LEU A 310 7.07 -15.30 16.48
N PRO A 311 5.83 -14.89 16.84
CA PRO A 311 5.47 -14.64 18.23
C PRO A 311 5.78 -15.86 19.09
N LEU A 312 6.01 -15.68 20.39
CA LEU A 312 6.15 -16.77 21.34
C LEU A 312 5.42 -16.37 22.63
N PRO A 313 4.10 -16.61 22.70
CA PRO A 313 3.31 -16.23 23.87
C PRO A 313 3.76 -17.00 25.12
N PRO A 314 3.48 -16.50 26.34
CA PRO A 314 3.74 -17.22 27.58
C PRO A 314 3.12 -18.63 27.56
N GLY A 315 3.88 -19.63 28.03
CA GLY A 315 3.46 -21.04 28.02
C GLY A 315 3.69 -21.78 26.69
N PHE A 316 4.08 -21.09 25.62
CA PHE A 316 4.49 -21.74 24.37
C PHE A 316 6.00 -21.95 24.33
N ARG A 317 6.41 -23.05 23.69
CA ARG A 317 7.80 -23.34 23.32
C ARG A 317 7.94 -23.51 21.81
N ARG A 318 9.18 -23.59 21.33
CA ARG A 318 9.46 -24.02 19.96
C ARG A 318 9.31 -25.54 19.83
N PRO A 319 9.03 -26.07 18.64
CA PRO A 319 8.91 -27.50 18.40
C PRO A 319 10.19 -28.26 18.69
N ALA A 320 10.06 -29.46 19.22
CA ALA A 320 11.14 -30.38 19.52
C ALA A 320 11.02 -31.67 18.68
N PRO A 321 12.13 -32.36 18.38
CA PRO A 321 12.07 -33.69 17.77
C PRO A 321 11.18 -34.64 18.59
N GLY A 322 10.32 -35.39 17.91
CA GLY A 322 9.38 -36.33 18.55
C GLY A 322 8.00 -35.75 18.90
N ASP A 323 7.81 -34.43 18.78
CA ASP A 323 6.52 -33.78 19.01
C ASP A 323 5.39 -34.36 18.14
N TYR A 324 4.24 -34.60 18.75
CA TYR A 324 3.06 -35.18 18.11
C TYR A 324 1.75 -34.62 18.66
N LEU A 325 0.68 -34.71 17.86
CA LEU A 325 -0.69 -34.45 18.28
C LEU A 325 -1.45 -35.78 18.38
N GLU A 326 -2.35 -35.88 19.36
CA GLU A 326 -3.39 -36.90 19.38
C GLU A 326 -4.67 -36.35 18.76
N ARG A 327 -5.21 -37.06 17.79
CA ARG A 327 -6.46 -36.72 17.09
C ARG A 327 -7.41 -37.93 17.16
N PRO A 328 -8.72 -37.75 16.92
CA PRO A 328 -9.65 -38.88 16.84
C PRO A 328 -9.24 -39.95 15.81
N SER A 329 -8.52 -39.54 14.76
CA SER A 329 -7.96 -40.44 13.72
C SER A 329 -6.62 -41.09 14.10
N GLY A 330 -6.17 -40.93 15.35
CA GLY A 330 -4.88 -41.44 15.85
C GLY A 330 -3.77 -40.39 16.00
N ARG A 331 -2.57 -40.88 16.32
CA ARG A 331 -1.37 -40.06 16.58
C ARG A 331 -0.81 -39.50 15.27
N LYS A 332 -0.47 -38.20 15.25
CA LYS A 332 0.14 -37.52 14.10
C LYS A 332 1.38 -36.73 14.52
N ARG A 333 2.49 -36.91 13.80
CA ARG A 333 3.72 -36.12 14.05
C ARG A 333 3.46 -34.64 13.76
N LEU A 334 3.99 -33.75 14.60
CA LEU A 334 3.81 -32.31 14.47
C LEU A 334 4.32 -31.78 13.12
N VAL A 335 5.46 -32.29 12.64
CA VAL A 335 6.05 -31.86 11.34
C VAL A 335 5.12 -32.13 10.16
N ASP A 336 4.35 -33.23 10.23
CA ASP A 336 3.41 -33.66 9.20
C ASP A 336 2.09 -32.88 9.32
N PHE A 337 1.66 -32.58 10.54
CA PHE A 337 0.54 -31.66 10.80
C PHE A 337 0.82 -30.25 10.26
N LEU A 338 2.00 -29.68 10.53
CA LEU A 338 2.40 -28.37 9.98
C LEU A 338 2.49 -28.41 8.44
N ALA A 339 2.90 -29.53 7.85
CA ALA A 339 2.91 -29.70 6.38
C ALA A 339 1.49 -29.70 5.79
N GLU A 340 0.56 -30.39 6.45
CA GLU A 340 -0.86 -30.42 6.12
C GLU A 340 -1.46 -29.01 6.14
N LYS A 341 -1.15 -28.22 7.18
CA LYS A 341 -1.58 -26.83 7.31
C LYS A 341 -0.80 -25.85 6.40
N GLY A 342 0.10 -26.34 5.55
CA GLY A 342 0.78 -25.54 4.53
C GLY A 342 2.01 -24.75 5.01
N VAL A 343 2.45 -24.96 6.24
CA VAL A 343 3.59 -24.24 6.83
C VAL A 343 4.88 -24.51 6.03
N PRO A 344 5.62 -23.46 5.60
CA PRO A 344 6.93 -23.58 4.96
C PRO A 344 7.94 -24.27 5.87
N ARG A 345 8.90 -25.00 5.29
CA ARG A 345 9.91 -25.76 6.06
C ARG A 345 10.73 -24.84 6.99
N GLU A 346 10.97 -23.61 6.56
CA GLU A 346 11.71 -22.57 7.27
C GLU A 346 11.01 -22.13 8.57
N LEU A 347 9.67 -22.24 8.62
CA LEU A 347 8.88 -21.80 9.76
C LEU A 347 8.56 -22.95 10.73
N LYS A 348 8.64 -24.22 10.28
CA LYS A 348 8.28 -25.36 11.12
C LYS A 348 9.07 -25.43 12.44
N PRO A 349 10.41 -25.23 12.48
CA PRO A 349 11.17 -25.25 13.73
C PRO A 349 10.89 -24.04 14.64
N LEU A 350 10.19 -23.03 14.12
CA LEU A 350 9.90 -21.80 14.83
C LEU A 350 8.43 -21.74 15.27
N TRP A 351 7.57 -22.66 14.86
CA TRP A 351 6.13 -22.54 15.08
C TRP A 351 5.78 -22.74 16.57
N PRO A 352 5.14 -21.77 17.25
CA PRO A 352 4.87 -21.90 18.68
C PRO A 352 3.92 -23.06 18.98
N VAL A 353 4.29 -23.88 19.96
CA VAL A 353 3.48 -24.99 20.45
C VAL A 353 3.39 -24.99 21.98
N ARG A 354 2.25 -25.41 22.52
CA ARG A 354 2.06 -25.74 23.93
C ARG A 354 2.04 -27.25 24.07
N ALA A 355 2.87 -27.82 24.92
CA ALA A 355 3.06 -29.26 24.99
C ALA A 355 3.37 -29.75 26.41
N GLU A 356 2.91 -30.96 26.72
CA GLU A 356 3.27 -31.73 27.91
C GLU A 356 4.22 -32.85 27.47
N GLY A 357 5.52 -32.71 27.76
CA GLY A 357 6.55 -33.54 27.15
C GLY A 357 6.56 -33.40 25.62
N SER A 358 6.45 -34.51 24.88
CA SER A 358 6.33 -34.54 23.42
C SER A 358 4.88 -34.48 22.91
N ARG A 359 3.88 -34.50 23.81
CA ARG A 359 2.47 -34.41 23.43
C ARG A 359 2.09 -32.94 23.28
N VAL A 360 1.81 -32.52 22.06
CA VAL A 360 1.42 -31.15 21.72
C VAL A 360 -0.08 -31.00 21.95
N MET A 361 -0.43 -30.11 22.88
CA MET A 361 -1.80 -29.77 23.25
C MET A 361 -2.34 -28.63 22.39
N GLU A 362 -1.47 -27.70 21.98
CA GLU A 362 -1.83 -26.55 21.16
C GLU A 362 -0.74 -26.24 20.14
N VAL A 363 -1.16 -25.87 18.93
CA VAL A 363 -0.30 -25.30 17.89
C VAL A 363 -0.87 -23.93 17.60
N LEU A 364 -0.10 -22.87 17.89
CA LEU A 364 -0.63 -21.50 17.85
C LEU A 364 -1.31 -21.19 16.51
N GLY A 365 -2.60 -20.86 16.58
CA GLY A 365 -3.46 -20.53 15.45
C GLY A 365 -3.88 -21.71 14.54
N LEU A 366 -3.49 -22.94 14.87
CA LEU A 366 -3.73 -24.12 14.02
C LEU A 366 -4.38 -25.30 14.77
N TYR A 367 -4.19 -25.43 16.09
CA TYR A 367 -4.74 -26.50 16.91
C TYR A 367 -4.93 -26.07 18.38
N PRO A 368 -6.06 -26.37 19.06
CA PRO A 368 -7.27 -26.96 18.50
C PRO A 368 -7.84 -26.08 17.37
N PRO A 369 -8.66 -26.64 16.47
CA PRO A 369 -9.18 -25.87 15.33
C PRO A 369 -9.87 -24.60 15.82
N PRO A 370 -9.57 -23.43 15.22
CA PRO A 370 -10.28 -22.21 15.58
C PRO A 370 -11.78 -22.37 15.27
N PRO A 371 -12.68 -21.61 15.94
CA PRO A 371 -14.13 -21.70 15.71
C PRO A 371 -14.53 -21.60 14.24
N GLU A 372 -13.76 -20.86 13.46
CA GLU A 372 -13.90 -20.70 12.01
C GLU A 372 -13.83 -22.03 11.24
N GLU A 373 -12.94 -22.95 11.65
CA GLU A 373 -12.81 -24.26 11.01
C GLU A 373 -14.03 -25.15 11.28
N ALA A 374 -14.69 -24.98 12.44
CA ALA A 374 -15.92 -25.71 12.78
C ALA A 374 -17.11 -25.24 11.91
N HIS A 375 -17.35 -23.94 11.80
CA HIS A 375 -18.39 -23.43 10.92
C HIS A 375 -18.11 -23.72 9.43
N MET A 376 -16.84 -23.70 9.01
CA MET A 376 -16.49 -24.14 7.66
C MET A 376 -16.71 -25.65 7.46
N ALA A 377 -16.65 -26.46 8.53
CA ALA A 377 -17.05 -27.88 8.47
C ALA A 377 -18.53 -28.05 8.17
N GLU A 378 -19.37 -27.26 8.83
CA GLU A 378 -20.81 -27.25 8.59
C GLU A 378 -21.12 -26.79 7.15
N ALA A 379 -20.44 -25.75 6.67
CA ALA A 379 -20.56 -25.29 5.28
C ALA A 379 -20.12 -26.37 4.27
N LEU A 380 -19.09 -27.17 4.58
CA LEU A 380 -18.68 -28.31 3.77
C LEU A 380 -19.71 -29.44 3.75
N ALA A 381 -20.43 -29.66 4.86
CA ALA A 381 -21.51 -30.63 4.91
C ALA A 381 -22.69 -30.20 4.01
N GLU A 382 -23.05 -28.92 4.04
CA GLU A 382 -24.02 -28.31 3.13
C GLU A 382 -23.58 -28.41 1.66
N ALA A 383 -22.30 -28.12 1.38
CA ALA A 383 -21.74 -28.25 0.04
C ALA A 383 -21.81 -29.71 -0.48
N ALA A 384 -21.66 -30.70 0.40
CA ALA A 384 -21.83 -32.10 0.06
C ALA A 384 -23.30 -32.48 -0.20
N SER A 385 -24.26 -31.80 0.45
CA SER A 385 -25.68 -31.91 0.12
C SER A 385 -25.96 -31.39 -1.29
N ALA A 386 -25.51 -30.17 -1.63
CA ALA A 386 -25.61 -29.63 -2.99
C ALA A 386 -25.03 -30.60 -4.04
N PHE A 387 -23.85 -31.19 -3.77
CA PHE A 387 -23.25 -32.17 -4.67
C PHE A 387 -24.17 -33.37 -4.95
N ARG A 388 -24.84 -33.90 -3.92
CA ARG A 388 -25.76 -35.05 -4.06
C ARG A 388 -27.00 -34.69 -4.86
N GLU A 389 -27.44 -33.44 -4.76
CA GLU A 389 -28.60 -32.89 -5.47
C GLU A 389 -28.27 -32.46 -6.91
N GLY A 390 -27.02 -32.61 -7.36
CA GLY A 390 -26.59 -32.23 -8.71
C GLY A 390 -26.26 -30.75 -8.86
N GLU A 391 -26.23 -30.00 -7.76
CA GLU A 391 -25.87 -28.58 -7.71
C GLU A 391 -24.35 -28.40 -7.65
N VAL A 392 -23.87 -27.22 -8.05
CA VAL A 392 -22.47 -26.83 -7.81
C VAL A 392 -22.23 -26.88 -6.29
N PRO A 393 -21.21 -27.59 -5.78
CA PRO A 393 -21.07 -27.92 -4.37
C PRO A 393 -20.53 -26.74 -3.55
N VAL A 394 -21.38 -25.74 -3.37
CA VAL A 394 -21.15 -24.58 -2.53
C VAL A 394 -22.16 -24.61 -1.39
N GLY A 395 -21.63 -24.57 -0.17
CA GLY A 395 -22.40 -24.52 1.06
C GLY A 395 -21.95 -23.35 1.90
N ALA A 396 -22.86 -22.83 2.70
CA ALA A 396 -22.63 -21.68 3.54
C ALA A 396 -23.35 -21.78 4.89
N VAL A 397 -22.76 -21.13 5.89
CA VAL A 397 -23.28 -21.01 7.25
C VAL A 397 -23.25 -19.54 7.64
N LEU A 398 -24.38 -18.98 8.05
CA LEU A 398 -24.48 -17.62 8.57
C LEU A 398 -24.65 -17.66 10.09
N VAL A 399 -23.66 -17.14 10.81
CA VAL A 399 -23.65 -17.06 12.27
C VAL A 399 -24.12 -15.67 12.71
N LEU A 400 -25.21 -15.66 13.47
CA LEU A 400 -25.86 -14.48 14.06
C LEU A 400 -25.87 -14.63 15.59
N PRO A 401 -26.12 -13.56 16.36
CA PRO A 401 -26.34 -13.66 17.80
C PRO A 401 -27.49 -14.62 18.12
N GLY A 402 -27.17 -15.76 18.74
CA GLY A 402 -28.16 -16.77 19.16
C GLY A 402 -28.76 -17.63 18.05
N ARG A 403 -28.35 -17.47 16.79
CA ARG A 403 -28.91 -18.20 15.64
C ARG A 403 -27.82 -18.57 14.62
N VAL A 404 -27.88 -19.79 14.08
CA VAL A 404 -26.98 -20.26 13.02
C VAL A 404 -27.81 -20.84 11.89
N LEU A 405 -27.69 -20.23 10.71
CA LEU A 405 -28.39 -20.62 9.49
C LEU A 405 -27.47 -21.37 8.53
N ARG A 406 -28.02 -22.29 7.75
CA ARG A 406 -27.28 -23.18 6.85
C ARG A 406 -28.01 -23.25 5.51
N ALA A 407 -27.25 -23.15 4.43
CA ALA A 407 -27.79 -23.33 3.08
C ALA A 407 -26.71 -23.86 2.15
N HIS A 408 -27.14 -24.39 1.02
CA HIS A 408 -26.29 -24.72 -0.12
C HIS A 408 -26.91 -24.21 -1.40
N ASN A 409 -26.14 -24.19 -2.49
CA ASN A 409 -26.65 -23.76 -3.80
C ASN A 409 -27.86 -24.59 -4.23
N ARG A 410 -28.87 -23.93 -4.80
CA ARG A 410 -30.08 -24.55 -5.34
C ARG A 410 -30.49 -23.95 -6.69
N VAL A 411 -29.50 -23.65 -7.55
CA VAL A 411 -29.71 -22.93 -8.81
C VAL A 411 -30.54 -23.76 -9.78
N GLU A 412 -30.18 -25.04 -9.95
CA GLU A 412 -30.86 -25.95 -10.87
C GLU A 412 -32.23 -26.38 -10.32
N GLY A 413 -32.28 -26.74 -9.03
CA GLY A 413 -33.48 -27.22 -8.36
C GLY A 413 -34.57 -26.16 -8.22
N LEU A 414 -34.20 -24.90 -7.99
CA LEU A 414 -35.16 -23.78 -7.93
C LEU A 414 -35.36 -23.06 -9.28
N ARG A 415 -34.56 -23.41 -10.30
CA ARG A 415 -34.50 -22.69 -11.58
C ARG A 415 -34.31 -21.18 -11.39
N ASP A 416 -33.51 -20.80 -10.40
CA ASP A 416 -33.20 -19.42 -10.03
C ASP A 416 -31.69 -19.20 -10.13
N PRO A 417 -31.19 -18.42 -11.11
CA PRO A 417 -29.76 -18.17 -11.27
C PRO A 417 -29.13 -17.43 -10.09
N THR A 418 -29.94 -16.90 -9.16
CA THR A 418 -29.50 -16.20 -7.95
C THR A 418 -29.55 -17.06 -6.68
N ALA A 419 -30.02 -18.32 -6.77
CA ALA A 419 -30.15 -19.23 -5.62
C ALA A 419 -28.81 -19.82 -5.15
N HIS A 420 -27.82 -18.97 -4.96
CA HIS A 420 -26.57 -19.30 -4.30
C HIS A 420 -26.77 -19.39 -2.78
N ALA A 421 -25.98 -20.23 -2.12
CA ALA A 421 -26.06 -20.45 -0.68
C ALA A 421 -26.08 -19.15 0.12
N GLU A 422 -25.24 -18.17 -0.25
CA GLU A 422 -25.16 -16.87 0.42
C GLU A 422 -26.45 -16.05 0.27
N MET A 423 -27.06 -16.06 -0.93
CA MET A 423 -28.28 -15.32 -1.21
C MET A 423 -29.48 -15.93 -0.48
N LEU A 424 -29.55 -17.26 -0.42
CA LEU A 424 -30.59 -17.97 0.31
C LEU A 424 -30.54 -17.64 1.81
N LEU A 425 -29.33 -17.60 2.39
CA LEU A 425 -29.14 -17.21 3.79
C LEU A 425 -29.53 -15.75 4.05
N LEU A 426 -29.18 -14.83 3.14
CA LEU A 426 -29.60 -13.43 3.27
C LEU A 426 -31.12 -13.26 3.17
N ARG A 427 -31.79 -14.02 2.29
CA ARG A 427 -33.25 -14.02 2.16
C ARG A 427 -33.92 -14.53 3.45
N GLU A 428 -33.37 -15.57 4.05
CA GLU A 428 -33.91 -16.13 5.31
C GLU A 428 -33.64 -15.24 6.52
N ALA A 429 -32.44 -14.67 6.63
CA ALA A 429 -32.06 -13.79 7.75
C ALA A 429 -32.71 -12.40 7.67
N GLY A 430 -32.96 -11.90 6.46
CA GLY A 430 -33.52 -10.56 6.25
C GLY A 430 -32.65 -9.47 6.92
N PRO A 431 -33.27 -8.47 7.60
CA PRO A 431 -32.54 -7.41 8.29
C PRO A 431 -31.59 -7.90 9.41
N GLU A 432 -31.84 -9.07 9.99
CA GLU A 432 -31.02 -9.63 11.08
C GLU A 432 -29.63 -10.08 10.62
N ALA A 433 -29.40 -10.17 9.30
CA ALA A 433 -28.09 -10.54 8.75
C ALA A 433 -26.98 -9.56 9.16
N ARG A 434 -27.31 -8.29 9.42
CA ARG A 434 -26.33 -7.24 9.69
C ARG A 434 -25.51 -7.52 10.95
N GLY A 435 -24.19 -7.45 10.81
CA GLY A 435 -23.25 -7.79 11.88
C GLY A 435 -23.00 -9.30 12.03
N GLY A 436 -23.67 -10.12 11.21
CA GLY A 436 -23.41 -11.55 11.11
C GLY A 436 -22.08 -11.89 10.43
N ARG A 437 -21.67 -13.15 10.58
CA ARG A 437 -20.50 -13.70 9.89
C ARG A 437 -20.89 -14.92 9.07
N LEU A 438 -20.63 -14.84 7.77
CA LEU A 438 -20.84 -15.90 6.81
C LEU A 438 -19.57 -16.74 6.64
N TYR A 439 -19.71 -18.05 6.68
CA TYR A 439 -18.69 -19.03 6.32
C TYR A 439 -19.14 -19.75 5.05
N VAL A 440 -18.40 -19.64 3.94
CA VAL A 440 -18.79 -20.23 2.65
C VAL A 440 -17.64 -21.02 2.02
N THR A 441 -17.94 -22.17 1.43
CA THR A 441 -16.87 -23.06 0.91
C THR A 441 -16.13 -22.49 -0.29
N LEU A 442 -16.75 -21.60 -1.06
CA LEU A 442 -16.18 -20.93 -2.23
C LEU A 442 -16.26 -19.42 -2.05
N GLU A 443 -15.23 -18.69 -2.47
CA GLU A 443 -15.26 -17.23 -2.49
C GLU A 443 -16.51 -16.69 -3.23
N PRO A 444 -17.27 -15.76 -2.61
CA PRO A 444 -18.48 -15.22 -3.21
C PRO A 444 -18.24 -14.61 -4.59
N CYS A 445 -19.20 -14.84 -5.49
CA CYS A 445 -19.21 -14.15 -6.79
C CYS A 445 -19.52 -12.66 -6.62
N LEU A 446 -19.41 -11.88 -7.71
CA LEU A 446 -19.73 -10.45 -7.71
C LEU A 446 -21.11 -10.12 -7.11
N MET A 447 -22.14 -10.89 -7.47
CA MET A 447 -23.51 -10.69 -6.97
C MET A 447 -23.58 -10.91 -5.45
N CYS A 448 -23.18 -12.11 -4.99
CA CYS A 448 -23.22 -12.45 -3.56
C CYS A 448 -22.38 -11.48 -2.73
N HIS A 449 -21.21 -11.09 -3.24
CA HIS A 449 -20.32 -10.14 -2.58
C HIS A 449 -20.99 -8.80 -2.29
N HIS A 450 -21.63 -8.18 -3.29
CA HIS A 450 -22.31 -6.90 -3.11
C HIS A 450 -23.52 -7.03 -2.18
N ALA A 451 -24.28 -8.13 -2.29
CA ALA A 451 -25.41 -8.40 -1.40
C ALA A 451 -24.95 -8.52 0.06
N LEU A 452 -23.88 -9.28 0.33
CA LEU A 452 -23.30 -9.45 1.66
C LEU A 452 -22.73 -8.14 2.22
N ALA A 453 -22.05 -7.35 1.37
CA ALA A 453 -21.54 -6.04 1.76
C ALA A 453 -22.68 -5.08 2.14
N GLN A 454 -23.76 -5.03 1.36
CA GLN A 454 -24.93 -4.21 1.63
C GLN A 454 -25.66 -4.66 2.91
N ALA A 455 -25.72 -5.98 3.14
CA ALA A 455 -26.26 -6.54 4.37
C ALA A 455 -25.38 -6.25 5.60
N GLY A 456 -24.10 -5.89 5.42
CA GLY A 456 -23.15 -5.67 6.51
C GLY A 456 -22.69 -6.97 7.15
N VAL A 457 -22.51 -8.02 6.34
CA VAL A 457 -22.05 -9.36 6.76
C VAL A 457 -20.55 -9.50 6.55
N GLU A 458 -19.83 -10.00 7.55
CA GLU A 458 -18.43 -10.40 7.40
C GLU A 458 -18.33 -11.76 6.70
N VAL A 459 -17.37 -11.91 5.79
CA VAL A 459 -17.24 -13.13 4.99
C VAL A 459 -15.95 -13.87 5.32
N VAL A 460 -16.06 -15.16 5.55
CA VAL A 460 -14.95 -16.11 5.63
C VAL A 460 -15.17 -17.17 4.56
N TYR A 461 -14.23 -17.33 3.63
CA TYR A 461 -14.36 -18.29 2.53
C TYR A 461 -13.26 -19.35 2.52
N GLY A 462 -13.61 -20.52 1.98
CA GLY A 462 -12.72 -21.67 1.92
C GLY A 462 -11.71 -21.61 0.78
N ALA A 463 -12.19 -21.84 -0.45
CA ALA A 463 -11.39 -21.83 -1.66
C ALA A 463 -11.57 -20.54 -2.47
N GLU A 464 -10.52 -20.08 -3.16
CA GLU A 464 -10.68 -18.98 -4.13
C GLU A 464 -11.57 -19.35 -5.30
N ASN A 465 -12.35 -18.37 -5.76
CA ASN A 465 -13.16 -18.48 -6.96
C ASN A 465 -12.43 -17.80 -8.13
N LEU A 466 -11.70 -18.60 -8.90
CA LEU A 466 -10.88 -18.10 -10.01
C LEU A 466 -11.70 -17.55 -11.18
N LYS A 467 -12.99 -17.93 -11.29
CA LYS A 467 -13.84 -17.52 -12.42
C LYS A 467 -14.63 -16.26 -12.09
N GLU A 468 -15.33 -16.27 -10.95
CA GLU A 468 -16.33 -15.25 -10.59
C GLU A 468 -16.01 -14.54 -9.27
N GLY A 469 -14.91 -14.89 -8.61
CA GLY A 469 -14.58 -14.41 -7.26
C GLY A 469 -14.35 -12.91 -7.20
N ALA A 470 -15.13 -12.25 -6.36
CA ALA A 470 -15.08 -10.80 -6.20
C ALA A 470 -13.67 -10.27 -5.84
N LEU A 471 -12.92 -10.99 -5.00
CA LEU A 471 -11.58 -10.59 -4.58
C LEU A 471 -10.52 -11.16 -5.53
N THR A 472 -10.55 -12.45 -5.79
CA THR A 472 -9.50 -13.14 -6.53
C THR A 472 -9.51 -12.74 -8.00
N ARG A 473 -10.68 -12.76 -8.64
CA ARG A 473 -10.81 -12.40 -10.05
C ARG A 473 -10.89 -10.89 -10.23
N PHE A 474 -11.75 -10.21 -9.47
CA PHE A 474 -12.06 -8.81 -9.72
C PHE A 474 -11.33 -7.82 -8.82
N GLY A 475 -10.73 -8.25 -7.71
CA GLY A 475 -9.97 -7.37 -6.81
C GLY A 475 -10.86 -6.35 -6.11
N LEU A 476 -12.07 -6.73 -5.71
CA LEU A 476 -12.96 -5.86 -4.98
C LEU A 476 -12.50 -5.68 -3.52
N PRO A 477 -12.50 -4.45 -3.00
CA PRO A 477 -12.13 -4.18 -1.61
C PRO A 477 -13.21 -4.70 -0.68
N THR A 478 -12.82 -5.45 0.36
CA THR A 478 -13.78 -6.03 1.30
C THR A 478 -13.13 -6.42 2.63
N ARG A 479 -13.96 -6.79 3.60
CA ARG A 479 -13.57 -7.40 4.87
C ARG A 479 -13.50 -8.94 4.80
N ALA A 480 -13.68 -9.52 3.61
CA ALA A 480 -13.64 -10.97 3.46
C ALA A 480 -12.25 -11.56 3.71
N ARG A 481 -12.20 -12.76 4.30
CA ARG A 481 -10.97 -13.50 4.60
C ARG A 481 -11.04 -14.90 4.01
N GLY A 482 -9.97 -15.33 3.34
CA GLY A 482 -9.91 -16.61 2.65
C GLY A 482 -8.96 -17.62 3.29
N GLY A 483 -9.12 -18.88 2.89
CA GLY A 483 -8.13 -19.93 3.14
C GLY A 483 -8.46 -20.91 4.27
N VAL A 484 -9.68 -20.84 4.83
CA VAL A 484 -10.13 -21.75 5.90
C VAL A 484 -10.55 -23.08 5.29
N ARG A 485 -9.89 -24.19 5.66
CA ARG A 485 -10.12 -25.54 5.07
C ARG A 485 -10.09 -25.56 3.53
N GLU A 486 -9.27 -24.68 2.95
CA GLU A 486 -9.15 -24.45 1.50
C GLU A 486 -8.97 -25.73 0.67
N ARG A 487 -8.10 -26.65 1.11
CA ARG A 487 -7.81 -27.89 0.37
C ARG A 487 -9.05 -28.76 0.21
N GLU A 488 -9.88 -28.82 1.24
CA GLU A 488 -11.09 -29.64 1.29
C GLU A 488 -12.19 -29.00 0.45
N CYS A 489 -12.38 -27.70 0.60
CA CYS A 489 -13.32 -26.92 -0.23
C CYS A 489 -12.97 -27.02 -1.72
N ALA A 490 -11.69 -26.85 -2.07
CA ALA A 490 -11.22 -26.96 -3.44
C ALA A 490 -11.27 -28.40 -3.99
N LYS A 491 -11.12 -29.42 -3.14
CA LYS A 491 -11.26 -30.83 -3.54
C LYS A 491 -12.69 -31.13 -3.97
N LEU A 492 -13.67 -30.73 -3.17
CA LEU A 492 -15.09 -30.98 -3.47
C LEU A 492 -15.51 -30.39 -4.82
N LEU A 493 -15.08 -29.15 -5.12
CA LEU A 493 -15.31 -28.52 -6.41
C LEU A 493 -14.62 -29.24 -7.57
N ARG A 494 -13.37 -29.68 -7.39
CA ARG A 494 -12.65 -30.44 -8.43
C ARG A 494 -13.32 -31.77 -8.74
N ASP A 495 -13.75 -32.49 -7.70
CA ASP A 495 -14.41 -33.79 -7.83
C ASP A 495 -15.74 -33.64 -8.60
N PHE A 496 -16.50 -32.56 -8.36
CA PHE A 496 -17.74 -32.24 -9.10
C PHE A 496 -17.51 -32.00 -10.59
N PHE A 497 -16.57 -31.11 -10.94
CA PHE A 497 -16.26 -30.83 -12.34
C PHE A 497 -15.61 -32.02 -13.06
N ALA A 498 -14.93 -32.92 -12.34
CA ALA A 498 -14.44 -34.17 -12.91
C ALA A 498 -15.62 -35.07 -13.31
N ARG A 499 -16.58 -35.28 -12.41
CA ARG A 499 -17.79 -36.08 -12.66
C ARG A 499 -18.63 -35.54 -13.82
N LEU A 500 -18.80 -34.21 -13.92
CA LEU A 500 -19.50 -33.59 -15.06
C LEU A 500 -18.81 -33.87 -16.40
N ARG A 501 -17.47 -33.81 -16.46
CA ARG A 501 -16.71 -34.12 -17.68
C ARG A 501 -16.81 -35.58 -18.09
N GLU A 502 -16.91 -36.49 -17.13
CA GLU A 502 -17.10 -37.93 -17.39
C GLU A 502 -18.50 -38.22 -17.92
N GLY A 503 -19.53 -37.59 -17.35
CA GLY A 503 -20.91 -37.67 -17.83
C GLY A 503 -21.10 -37.15 -19.28
N CYS A 504 -20.43 -36.05 -19.65
CA CYS A 504 -20.47 -35.53 -21.03
C CYS A 504 -19.68 -36.36 -22.06
N ARG A 505 -18.86 -37.33 -21.63
CA ARG A 505 -18.11 -38.21 -22.54
C ARG A 505 -18.79 -39.56 -22.78
N SER A 506 -19.85 -39.84 -22.02
CA SER A 506 -20.56 -41.13 -22.01
C SER A 506 -21.99 -41.04 -22.55
N GLY A 507 -22.38 -39.88 -23.09
CA GLY A 507 -23.55 -39.68 -23.96
C GLY A 507 -23.09 -39.03 -25.26
#